data_AF-A0A0N4TEM5-F1
#
_entry.id   AF-A0A0N4TEM5-F1
#
_cell.length_a   1.000
_cell.length_b   1.000
_cell.length_c   1.000
_cell.angle_alpha   90.00
_cell.angle_beta   90.00
_cell.angle_gamma   90.00
#
_symmetry.space_group_name_H-M   'P 1'
#
loop_
_entity.id
_entity.type
_entity.pdbx_description
1 polymer ?
#
loop_
_entity_poly.entity_id
_entity_poly.type
_entity_poly.pdbx_seq_one_letter_code
_entity_poly.pdbx_strand_id
1 'polypeptide(L)' 'LRVEGQPEVSLDVIILGLHTVGIGSLLGAINFIVTTQNMRSVAVTLDQASMFV' A
#
# COMPACT_ATOMS: atom_id res chain seq x y z
N LEU A 1 -22.05 5.50 27.92
CA LEU A 1 -21.92 6.19 26.62
C LEU A 1 -21.90 5.13 25.52
N ARG A 2 -23.08 4.64 25.11
CA ARG A 2 -23.23 3.74 23.95
C ARG A 2 -23.60 4.67 22.81
N VAL A 3 -22.69 4.82 21.84
CA VAL A 3 -22.94 5.63 20.65
C VAL A 3 -24.01 4.91 19.84
N GLU A 4 -25.25 5.37 19.94
CA GLU A 4 -26.31 5.08 18.98
C GLU A 4 -25.88 5.67 17.62
N GLY A 5 -25.73 4.84 16.59
CA GLY A 5 -25.63 5.34 15.21
C GLY A 5 -24.66 4.67 14.24
N GLN A 6 -23.95 3.59 14.59
CA GLN A 6 -23.15 2.86 13.60
C GLN A 6 -23.94 1.64 13.12
N PRO A 7 -24.32 1.55 11.83
CA PRO A 7 -24.84 0.29 11.28
C PRO A 7 -23.74 -0.75 11.47
N GLU A 8 -24.03 -1.89 12.10
CA GLU A 8 -23.05 -2.95 12.34
C GLU A 8 -22.38 -3.41 11.02
N VAL A 9 -23.18 -3.43 9.94
CA VAL A 9 -22.74 -3.63 8.54
C VAL A 9 -21.64 -2.64 8.12
N SER A 10 -21.71 -1.38 8.56
CA SER A 10 -20.72 -0.36 8.22
C SER A 10 -19.36 -0.62 8.86
N LEU A 11 -19.33 -1.16 10.09
CA LEU A 11 -18.08 -1.45 10.79
C LEU A 11 -17.39 -2.67 10.17
N ASP A 12 -18.15 -3.72 9.86
CA ASP A 12 -17.62 -4.92 9.21
C ASP A 12 -17.04 -4.62 7.82
N VAL A 13 -17.73 -3.78 7.04
CA VAL A 13 -17.24 -3.30 5.74
C VAL A 13 -15.96 -2.46 5.89
N ILE A 14 -15.87 -1.60 6.91
CA ILE A 14 -14.65 -0.81 7.18
C ILE A 14 -13.47 -1.73 7.51
N ILE A 15 -13.68 -2.74 8.36
CA ILE A 15 -12.63 -3.68 8.75
C ILE A 15 -12.17 -4.51 7.54
N LEU A 16 -13.09 -5.05 6.76
CA LEU A 16 -12.76 -5.80 5.54
C LEU A 16 -12.09 -4.92 4.48
N GLY A 17 -12.55 -3.67 4.34
CA GLY A 17 -11.95 -2.67 3.46
C GLY A 17 -10.52 -2.33 3.85
N LEU A 18 -10.25 -2.14 5.14
CA LEU A 18 -8.90 -1.87 5.65
C LEU A 18 -7.95 -3.05 5.36
N HIS A 19 -8.40 -4.28 5.54
CA HIS A 19 -7.60 -5.47 5.19
C HIS A 19 -7.30 -5.54 3.69
N THR A 20 -8.32 -5.30 2.85
CA THR A 20 -8.17 -5.34 1.39
C THR A 20 -7.20 -4.26 0.89
N VAL A 21 -7.30 -3.03 1.41
CA VAL A 21 -6.35 -1.95 1.14
C VAL A 21 -4.95 -2.28 1.65
N GLY A 22 -4.83 -2.90 2.82
CA GLY A 22 -3.55 -3.32 3.40
C GLY A 22 -2.82 -4.35 2.53
N ILE A 23 -3.52 -5.37 2.04
CA ILE A 23 -2.94 -6.38 1.14
C ILE A 23 -2.55 -5.73 -0.21
N GLY A 24 -3.38 -4.84 -0.75
CA GLY A 24 -3.06 -4.08 -1.95
C GLY A 24 -1.80 -3.21 -1.80
N SER A 25 -1.63 -2.56 -0.65
CA SER A 25 -0.43 -1.77 -0.33
C SER A 25 0.83 -2.61 -0.25
N LEU A 26 0.77 -3.81 0.35
CA LEU A 26 1.89 -4.74 0.40
C LEU A 26 2.31 -5.23 -0.99
N LEU A 27 1.35 -5.64 -1.81
CA LEU A 27 1.62 -6.05 -3.19
C LEU A 27 2.19 -4.90 -4.02
N GLY A 28 1.67 -3.67 -3.85
CA GLY A 28 2.21 -2.47 -4.49
C GLY A 28 3.64 -2.15 -4.06
N ALA A 29 3.94 -2.25 -2.76
CA ALA A 29 5.27 -2.02 -2.22
C ALA A 29 6.30 -3.01 -2.77
N ILE A 30 5.94 -4.30 -2.86
CA ILE A 30 6.82 -5.33 -3.43
C ILE A 30 7.09 -5.03 -4.92
N ASN A 31 6.04 -4.69 -5.70
CA ASN A 31 6.21 -4.32 -7.11
C ASN A 31 7.07 -3.07 -7.29
N PHE A 32 6.92 -2.08 -6.41
CA PHE A 32 7.74 -0.87 -6.44
C PHE A 32 9.21 -1.18 -6.16
N ILE A 33 9.50 -1.98 -5.13
CA ILE A 33 10.87 -2.41 -4.80
C ILE A 33 11.48 -3.17 -5.98
N VAL A 34 10.75 -4.15 -6.53
CA VAL A 34 11.24 -4.95 -7.65
C VAL A 34 11.39 -4.10 -8.91
N THR A 35 10.55 -3.12 -9.17
CA THR A 35 10.68 -2.21 -10.33
C THR A 35 11.91 -1.33 -10.19
N THR A 36 12.12 -0.71 -9.03
CA THR A 36 13.29 0.13 -8.76
C THR A 36 14.60 -0.67 -8.83
N GLN A 37 14.57 -1.96 -8.47
CA GLN A 37 15.75 -2.81 -8.55
C GLN A 37 15.96 -3.42 -9.95
N ASN A 38 14.91 -3.90 -10.61
CA ASN A 38 14.97 -4.76 -11.80
C ASN A 38 14.79 -3.98 -13.12
N MET A 39 14.01 -2.90 -13.12
CA MET A 39 13.83 -2.04 -14.32
C MET A 39 14.72 -0.79 -14.31
N ARG A 40 15.70 -0.74 -13.41
CA ARG A 40 16.71 0.32 -13.40
C ARG A 40 17.57 0.24 -14.66
N SER A 41 17.78 1.38 -15.34
CA SER A 41 18.80 1.46 -16.40
C SER A 41 20.17 1.13 -15.79
N VAL A 42 20.93 0.24 -16.46
CA VAL A 42 22.21 -0.34 -16.00
C VAL A 42 23.23 0.72 -15.54
N ALA A 43 23.09 1.97 -16.00
CA ALA A 43 23.98 3.08 -15.71
C ALA A 43 23.67 3.90 -14.44
N VAL A 44 22.55 3.65 -13.74
CA VAL A 44 22.17 4.43 -12.53
C VAL A 44 22.49 3.60 -11.28
N THR A 45 23.13 4.19 -10.27
CA THR A 45 23.33 3.56 -8.95
C THR A 45 22.12 3.83 -8.05
N LEU A 46 21.85 2.96 -7.05
CA LEU A 46 20.70 3.13 -6.13
C LEU A 46 20.71 4.48 -5.37
N ASP A 47 21.89 5.08 -5.21
CA ASP A 47 22.09 6.38 -4.56
C ASP A 47 21.69 7.57 -5.46
N GLN A 48 21.70 7.37 -6.78
CA GLN A 48 21.30 8.37 -7.78
C GLN A 48 19.84 8.19 -8.23
N ALA A 49 19.15 7.17 -7.74
CA ALA A 49 17.73 6.99 -8.00
C ALA A 49 16.92 8.06 -7.23
N SER A 50 15.89 8.61 -7.87
CA SER A 50 15.02 9.62 -7.26
C SER A 50 14.48 9.12 -5.92
N MET A 51 14.65 9.89 -4.84
CA MET A 51 14.04 9.59 -3.53
C MET A 51 12.51 9.65 -3.55
N PHE A 52 11.93 10.22 -4.62
CA PHE A 52 10.49 10.37 -4.81
C PHE A 52 10.11 10.17 -6.27
N VAL A 53 10.40 9.00 -6.85
CA VAL A 53 9.52 8.52 -7.93
C VAL A 53 8.19 8.07 -7.33
#